data_AF-A0A8D6U748-F1
#
_entry.id   AF-A0A8D6U748-F1
#
_cell.length_a   1.000
_cell.length_b   1.000
_cell.length_c   1.000
_cell.angle_alpha   90.00
_cell.angle_beta   90.00
_cell.angle_gamma   90.00
#
_symmetry.space_group_name_H-M   'P 1'
#
loop_
_entity.id
_entity.type
_entity.pdbx_description
1 polymer ?
#
loop_
_entity_poly.entity_id
_entity_poly.type
_entity_poly.pdbx_seq_one_letter_code
_entity_poly.pdbx_strand_id
1 'polypeptide(L)'
;MPRIEFIELISTTFDAIDRENLTLGTDEIIVSQAHKLRKLLPQLAATIKENRKSDISQQLAESQKLRRADLQALKDAIKPAKVSHLVEKKDAYLLLNELLKKHNDAQSSGLEKTNGVIKSLLTKLASEEYAQAVETLRVDEYVQNLQESHQKTYQLYLSRQQEELVKSSSNKKEIRETMNKSYRLFCSHLENLVDYDEDTSYSSLYTLVEKVKKDFAEVLQRRKAQAKRKKPIQSEEEVVPPSD
;
A
#
# COMPACT_ATOMS: atom_id res chain seq x y z
N MET A 1 -13.81 16.55 2.31
CA MET A 1 -13.85 15.12 1.95
C MET A 1 -12.46 14.61 1.58
N PRO A 2 -11.95 13.57 2.25
CA PRO A 2 -10.79 12.78 1.85
C PRO A 2 -10.81 12.40 0.35
N ARG A 3 -9.63 12.27 -0.26
CA ARG A 3 -9.48 12.05 -1.71
C ARG A 3 -10.06 10.71 -2.17
N ILE A 4 -9.85 9.65 -1.39
CA ILE A 4 -10.37 8.30 -1.67
C ILE A 4 -11.89 8.33 -1.65
N GLU A 5 -12.47 8.88 -0.60
CA GLU A 5 -13.92 9.01 -0.46
C GLU A 5 -14.54 9.82 -1.61
N PHE A 6 -13.86 10.89 -2.06
CA PHE A 6 -14.33 11.70 -3.18
C PHE A 6 -14.33 10.94 -4.52
N ILE A 7 -13.32 10.11 -4.78
CA ILE A 7 -13.30 9.23 -5.95
C ILE A 7 -14.40 8.17 -5.84
N GLU A 8 -14.55 7.52 -4.68
CA GLU A 8 -15.59 6.52 -4.45
C GLU A 8 -17.00 7.07 -4.70
N LEU A 9 -17.30 8.28 -4.22
CA LEU A 9 -18.60 8.92 -4.45
C LEU A 9 -18.87 9.16 -5.94
N ILE A 10 -17.90 9.73 -6.66
CA ILE A 10 -18.08 10.06 -8.09
C ILE A 10 -18.18 8.78 -8.93
N SER A 11 -17.32 7.78 -8.67
CA SER A 11 -17.41 6.46 -9.32
C SER A 11 -18.78 5.83 -9.08
N THR A 12 -19.21 5.76 -7.81
CA THR A 12 -20.51 5.15 -7.46
C THR A 12 -21.68 5.88 -8.13
N THR A 13 -21.59 7.21 -8.28
CA THR A 13 -22.62 8.01 -8.96
C THR A 13 -22.73 7.59 -10.42
N PHE A 14 -21.62 7.55 -11.17
CA PHE A 14 -21.67 7.18 -12.59
C PHE A 14 -21.97 5.69 -12.81
N ASP A 15 -21.45 4.80 -11.97
CA ASP A 15 -21.76 3.38 -12.01
C ASP A 15 -23.26 3.13 -11.79
N ALA A 16 -23.91 3.90 -10.93
CA ALA A 16 -25.34 3.82 -10.71
C ALA A 16 -26.13 4.33 -11.92
N ILE A 17 -25.73 5.47 -12.49
CA ILE A 17 -26.35 6.02 -13.71
C ILE A 17 -26.29 5.01 -14.86
N ASP A 18 -25.11 4.40 -15.07
CA ASP A 18 -24.91 3.41 -16.11
C ASP A 18 -25.71 2.12 -15.84
N ARG A 19 -25.75 1.66 -14.59
CA ARG A 19 -26.52 0.46 -14.20
C ARG A 19 -28.02 0.63 -14.41
N GLU A 20 -28.56 1.81 -14.13
CA GLU A 20 -29.98 2.13 -14.29
C GLU A 20 -30.31 2.61 -15.71
N ASN A 21 -29.33 2.66 -16.62
CA ASN A 21 -29.45 3.15 -18.00
C ASN A 21 -30.09 4.54 -18.09
N LEU A 22 -29.80 5.42 -17.12
CA LEU A 22 -30.33 6.77 -17.12
C LEU A 22 -29.59 7.66 -18.14
N THR A 23 -30.35 8.46 -18.88
CA THR A 23 -29.80 9.43 -19.83
C THR A 23 -29.38 10.73 -19.14
N LEU A 24 -28.33 11.37 -19.66
CA LEU A 24 -27.91 12.71 -19.26
C LEU A 24 -28.75 13.82 -19.95
N GLY A 25 -29.68 13.44 -20.82
CA GLY A 25 -30.51 14.36 -21.59
C GLY A 25 -29.71 15.27 -22.52
N THR A 26 -30.22 16.47 -22.77
CA THR A 26 -29.64 17.44 -23.72
C THR A 26 -29.15 18.74 -23.06
N ASP A 27 -29.41 18.94 -21.76
CA ASP A 27 -28.91 20.09 -21.00
C ASP A 27 -27.38 20.15 -21.05
N GLU A 28 -26.88 21.28 -21.53
CA GLU A 28 -25.45 21.48 -21.81
C GLU A 28 -24.61 21.43 -20.53
N ILE A 29 -25.14 21.93 -19.41
CA ILE A 29 -24.43 21.95 -18.13
C ILE A 29 -24.33 20.52 -17.58
N ILE A 30 -25.42 19.75 -17.60
CA ILE A 30 -25.42 18.35 -17.17
C ILE A 30 -24.44 17.52 -18.00
N VAL A 31 -24.56 17.55 -19.32
CA VAL A 31 -23.72 16.75 -20.23
C VAL A 31 -22.25 17.15 -20.12
N SER A 32 -21.94 18.45 -20.14
CA SER A 32 -20.55 18.94 -20.09
C SER A 32 -19.86 18.59 -18.76
N GLN A 33 -20.54 18.75 -17.62
CA GLN A 33 -19.95 18.41 -16.33
C GLN A 33 -19.80 16.90 -16.16
N ALA A 34 -20.78 16.10 -16.59
CA ALA A 34 -20.69 14.64 -16.55
C ALA A 34 -19.52 14.12 -17.38
N HIS A 35 -19.36 14.60 -18.62
CA HIS A 35 -18.22 14.24 -19.48
C HIS A 35 -16.88 14.62 -18.85
N LYS A 36 -16.79 15.83 -18.30
CA LYS A 36 -15.58 16.32 -17.63
C LYS A 36 -15.21 15.47 -16.41
N LEU A 37 -16.19 15.08 -15.60
CA LEU A 37 -15.99 14.20 -14.46
C LEU A 37 -15.53 12.81 -14.89
N ARG A 38 -16.18 12.19 -15.87
CA ARG A 38 -15.79 10.88 -16.42
C ARG A 38 -14.37 10.90 -16.99
N LYS A 39 -13.98 11.98 -17.66
CA LYS A 39 -12.61 12.15 -18.20
C LYS A 39 -11.54 12.27 -17.12
N LEU A 40 -11.83 13.00 -16.04
CA LEU A 40 -10.85 13.29 -14.99
C LEU A 40 -10.78 12.22 -13.89
N LEU A 41 -11.83 11.41 -13.73
CA LEU A 41 -11.92 10.38 -12.69
C LEU A 41 -10.78 9.33 -12.76
N PRO A 42 -10.42 8.75 -13.92
CA PRO A 42 -9.29 7.84 -14.01
C PRO A 42 -7.96 8.51 -13.64
N GLN A 43 -7.78 9.78 -14.01
CA GLN A 43 -6.56 10.54 -13.70
C GLN A 43 -6.45 10.79 -12.19
N LEU A 44 -7.54 11.19 -11.52
CA LEU A 44 -7.53 11.39 -10.08
C LEU A 44 -7.31 10.06 -9.32
N ALA A 45 -7.92 8.97 -9.78
CA ALA A 45 -7.74 7.63 -9.20
C ALA A 45 -6.29 7.14 -9.29
N ALA A 46 -5.59 7.43 -10.39
CA ALA A 46 -4.16 7.15 -10.52
C ALA A 46 -3.31 7.85 -9.44
N THR A 47 -3.73 9.03 -8.97
CA THR A 47 -2.99 9.77 -7.92
C THR A 47 -3.00 9.10 -6.55
N ILE A 48 -4.00 8.26 -6.23
CA ILE A 48 -4.01 7.46 -4.99
C ILE A 48 -2.88 6.43 -5.04
N LYS A 49 -2.68 5.79 -6.20
CA LYS A 49 -1.62 4.81 -6.40
C LYS A 49 -0.23 5.42 -6.21
N GLU A 50 -0.03 6.68 -6.62
CA GLU A 50 1.26 7.37 -6.44
C GLU A 50 1.63 7.64 -4.96
N ASN A 51 0.67 7.96 -4.09
CA ASN A 51 0.98 8.11 -2.66
C ASN A 51 1.39 6.76 -2.05
N ARG A 52 0.69 5.67 -2.41
CA ARG A 52 1.08 4.31 -2.04
C ARG A 52 2.47 3.95 -2.55
N LYS A 53 2.89 4.46 -3.71
CA LYS A 53 4.25 4.27 -4.22
C LYS A 53 5.31 4.92 -3.33
N SER A 54 5.05 6.11 -2.80
CA SER A 54 5.95 6.77 -1.83
C SER A 54 6.10 5.89 -0.59
N ASP A 55 4.97 5.37 -0.09
CA ASP A 55 4.93 4.46 1.05
C ASP A 55 5.67 3.14 0.76
N ILE A 56 5.45 2.52 -0.41
CA ILE A 56 6.13 1.28 -0.82
C ILE A 56 7.62 1.53 -1.02
N SER A 57 8.02 2.69 -1.55
CA SER A 57 9.44 3.03 -1.74
C SER A 57 10.15 3.19 -0.40
N GLN A 58 9.49 3.86 0.56
CA GLN A 58 10.01 3.99 1.92
C GLN A 58 10.06 2.64 2.64
N GLN A 59 8.96 1.88 2.63
CA GLN A 59 8.89 0.53 3.21
C GLN A 59 9.93 -0.41 2.59
N LEU A 60 10.17 -0.32 1.28
CA LEU A 60 11.18 -1.10 0.58
C LEU A 60 12.58 -0.72 1.06
N ALA A 61 12.88 0.57 1.22
CA ALA A 61 14.18 1.03 1.73
C ALA A 61 14.43 0.56 3.17
N GLU A 62 13.43 0.65 4.05
CA GLU A 62 13.49 0.15 5.42
C GLU A 62 13.67 -1.37 5.46
N SER A 63 12.90 -2.11 4.66
CA SER A 63 13.00 -3.57 4.54
C SER A 63 14.36 -4.01 3.98
N GLN A 64 14.92 -3.27 3.01
CA GLN A 64 16.27 -3.51 2.49
C GLN A 64 17.34 -3.29 3.57
N LYS A 65 17.17 -2.27 4.42
CA LYS A 65 18.09 -2.00 5.54
C LYS A 65 18.06 -3.15 6.55
N LEU A 66 16.87 -3.61 6.92
CA LEU A 66 16.71 -4.76 7.83
C LEU A 66 17.34 -6.02 7.25
N ARG A 67 17.04 -6.38 5.99
CA ARG A 67 17.64 -7.54 5.32
C ARG A 67 19.17 -7.47 5.28
N ARG A 68 19.75 -6.28 5.09
CA ARG A 68 21.21 -6.09 5.15
C ARG A 68 21.74 -6.31 6.56
N ALA A 69 21.01 -5.85 7.58
CA ALA A 69 21.37 -6.09 8.98
C ALA A 69 21.30 -7.58 9.33
N ASP A 70 20.27 -8.32 8.90
CA ASP A 70 20.14 -9.76 9.18
C ASP A 70 21.24 -10.57 8.49
N LEU A 71 21.58 -10.22 7.24
CA LEU A 71 22.72 -10.85 6.54
C LEU A 71 24.03 -10.59 7.28
N GLN A 72 24.20 -9.38 7.83
CA GLN A 72 25.39 -9.04 8.62
C GLN A 72 25.39 -9.79 9.95
N ALA A 73 24.25 -9.89 10.63
CA ALA A 73 24.09 -10.65 11.86
C ALA A 73 24.44 -12.13 11.67
N LEU A 74 23.99 -12.76 10.58
CA LEU A 74 24.38 -14.14 10.24
C LEU A 74 25.90 -14.28 10.06
N LYS A 75 26.53 -13.33 9.36
CA LYS A 75 28.01 -13.33 9.20
C LYS A 75 28.72 -13.17 10.53
N ASP A 76 28.19 -12.34 11.43
CA ASP A 76 28.78 -12.09 12.73
C ASP A 76 28.60 -13.28 13.67
N ALA A 77 27.45 -13.96 13.59
CA ALA A 77 27.12 -15.14 14.40
C ALA A 77 28.08 -16.31 14.18
N ILE A 78 28.61 -16.49 12.96
CA ILE A 78 29.56 -17.58 12.69
C ILE A 78 31.00 -17.26 13.12
N LYS A 79 31.37 -15.98 13.32
CA LYS A 79 32.76 -15.57 13.58
C LYS A 79 33.41 -16.22 14.81
N PRO A 80 32.72 -16.41 15.96
CA PRO A 80 33.33 -17.05 17.13
C PRO A 80 33.87 -18.45 16.85
N ALA A 81 33.24 -19.19 15.94
CA ALA A 81 33.65 -20.54 15.58
C ALA A 81 35.00 -20.61 14.85
N LYS A 82 35.46 -19.49 14.26
CA LYS A 82 36.78 -19.37 13.63
C LYS A 82 37.94 -19.76 14.56
N VAL A 83 37.82 -19.44 15.84
CA VAL A 83 38.86 -19.69 16.86
C VAL A 83 38.49 -20.80 17.84
N SER A 84 37.44 -21.57 17.52
CA SER A 84 36.99 -22.70 18.34
C SER A 84 38.09 -23.74 18.52
N HIS A 85 38.17 -24.35 19.71
CA HIS A 85 39.02 -25.52 19.97
C HIS A 85 38.40 -26.82 19.40
N LEU A 86 37.07 -26.83 19.19
CA LEU A 86 36.36 -27.94 18.53
C LEU A 86 36.58 -27.87 17.02
N VAL A 87 37.05 -28.98 16.43
CA VAL A 87 37.37 -29.10 15.00
C VAL A 87 36.11 -28.97 14.15
N GLU A 88 35.02 -29.59 14.58
CA GLU A 88 33.73 -29.60 13.89
C GLU A 88 33.17 -28.18 13.73
N LYS A 89 33.36 -27.33 14.74
CA LYS A 89 32.96 -25.91 14.66
C LYS A 89 33.86 -25.10 13.73
N LYS A 90 35.15 -25.39 13.66
CA LYS A 90 36.06 -24.73 12.72
C LYS A 90 35.72 -25.08 11.27
N ASP A 91 35.44 -26.36 11.01
CA ASP A 91 35.08 -26.83 9.67
C ASP A 91 33.73 -26.24 9.23
N ALA A 92 32.74 -26.24 10.13
CA ALA A 92 31.45 -25.59 9.89
C ALA A 92 31.60 -24.08 9.60
N TYR A 93 32.49 -23.38 10.33
CA TYR A 93 32.80 -21.98 10.05
C TYR A 93 33.42 -21.79 8.66
N LEU A 94 34.41 -22.60 8.29
CA LEU A 94 35.08 -22.48 6.99
C LEU A 94 34.08 -22.64 5.84
N LEU A 95 33.24 -23.67 5.93
CA LEU A 95 32.20 -23.98 4.94
C LEU A 95 31.19 -22.83 4.79
N LEU A 96 30.61 -22.37 5.91
CA LEU A 96 29.61 -21.29 5.88
C LEU A 96 30.22 -19.93 5.49
N ASN A 97 31.44 -19.64 5.92
CA ASN A 97 32.12 -18.40 5.57
C ASN A 97 32.47 -18.35 4.07
N GLU A 98 32.87 -19.48 3.47
CA GLU A 98 33.09 -19.57 2.03
C GLU A 98 31.79 -19.30 1.26
N LEU A 99 30.68 -19.93 1.69
CA LEU A 99 29.37 -19.70 1.11
C LEU A 99 28.97 -18.22 1.20
N LEU A 100 29.09 -17.60 2.38
CA LEU A 100 28.70 -16.20 2.59
C LEU A 100 29.58 -15.22 1.80
N LYS A 101 30.87 -15.51 1.63
CA LYS A 101 31.78 -14.70 0.78
C LYS A 101 31.34 -14.71 -0.68
N LYS A 102 30.98 -15.87 -1.22
CA LYS A 102 30.48 -15.99 -2.61
C LYS A 102 29.21 -15.19 -2.87
N HIS A 103 28.43 -14.89 -1.83
CA HIS A 103 27.17 -14.15 -1.92
C HIS A 103 27.28 -12.68 -1.44
N ASN A 104 28.50 -12.20 -1.15
CA ASN A 104 28.75 -10.88 -0.55
C ASN A 104 28.56 -9.72 -1.55
N ASP A 105 28.96 -9.91 -2.81
CA ASP A 105 29.04 -8.86 -3.83
C ASP A 105 27.69 -8.45 -4.43
N ALA A 106 26.61 -9.14 -4.06
CA ALA A 106 25.29 -8.88 -4.63
C ALA A 106 24.56 -7.68 -4.02
N GLN A 107 25.03 -7.14 -2.89
CA GLN A 107 24.37 -6.02 -2.21
C GLN A 107 24.61 -4.66 -2.90
N SER A 108 25.61 -4.58 -3.80
CA SER A 108 25.92 -3.39 -4.61
C SER A 108 25.27 -3.43 -6.01
N SER A 109 24.60 -4.52 -6.36
CA SER A 109 23.92 -4.69 -7.64
C SER A 109 22.46 -4.24 -7.62
N GLY A 110 21.83 -4.18 -8.80
CA GLY A 110 20.39 -3.89 -8.91
C GLY A 110 19.53 -4.85 -8.08
N LEU A 111 18.37 -4.35 -7.62
CA LEU A 111 17.48 -5.03 -6.69
C LEU A 111 17.12 -6.48 -7.08
N GLU A 112 16.89 -6.71 -8.36
CA GLU A 112 16.59 -8.03 -8.92
C GLU A 112 17.73 -9.04 -8.69
N LYS A 113 18.97 -8.63 -8.99
CA LYS A 113 20.16 -9.45 -8.78
C LYS A 113 20.40 -9.70 -7.30
N THR A 114 20.22 -8.69 -6.44
CA THR A 114 20.30 -8.88 -4.99
C THR A 114 19.28 -9.90 -4.48
N ASN A 115 18.04 -9.86 -5.00
CA ASN A 115 17.01 -10.82 -4.63
C ASN A 115 17.38 -12.25 -5.06
N GLY A 116 17.85 -12.43 -6.29
CA GLY A 116 18.29 -13.73 -6.79
C GLY A 116 19.43 -14.34 -5.96
N VAL A 117 20.41 -13.53 -5.56
CA VAL A 117 21.55 -14.01 -4.78
C VAL A 117 21.15 -14.39 -3.35
N ILE A 118 20.31 -13.59 -2.68
CA ILE A 118 19.85 -13.95 -1.32
C ILE A 118 18.95 -15.17 -1.34
N LYS A 119 18.08 -15.31 -2.36
CA LYS A 119 17.29 -16.53 -2.56
C LYS A 119 18.20 -17.76 -2.71
N SER A 120 19.22 -17.67 -3.57
CA SER A 120 20.22 -18.72 -3.77
C SER A 120 20.96 -19.08 -2.47
N LEU A 121 21.38 -18.08 -1.70
CA LEU A 121 22.03 -18.28 -0.40
C LEU A 121 21.13 -19.05 0.57
N LEU A 122 19.87 -18.63 0.73
CA LEU A 122 18.91 -19.28 1.62
C LEU A 122 18.62 -20.72 1.19
N THR A 123 18.47 -20.97 -0.11
CA THR A 123 18.32 -22.33 -0.65
C THR A 123 19.52 -23.22 -0.33
N LYS A 124 20.75 -22.69 -0.43
CA LYS A 124 21.96 -23.44 -0.06
C LYS A 124 22.06 -23.66 1.44
N LEU A 125 21.75 -22.67 2.27
CA LEU A 125 21.75 -22.83 3.73
C LEU A 125 20.76 -23.90 4.21
N ALA A 126 19.68 -24.13 3.44
CA ALA A 126 18.69 -25.17 3.69
C ALA A 126 19.03 -26.54 3.07
N SER A 127 20.09 -26.66 2.26
CA SER A 127 20.47 -27.94 1.64
C SER A 127 21.23 -28.84 2.60
N GLU A 128 21.22 -30.14 2.35
CA GLU A 128 21.93 -31.15 3.15
C GLU A 128 23.43 -30.82 3.32
N GLU A 129 24.04 -30.21 2.30
CA GLU A 129 25.45 -29.79 2.30
C GLU A 129 25.78 -28.78 3.42
N TYR A 130 24.85 -27.88 3.78
CA TYR A 130 25.11 -26.80 4.74
C TYR A 130 24.27 -26.91 6.03
N ALA A 131 23.17 -27.69 6.02
CA ALA A 131 22.26 -27.80 7.16
C ALA A 131 22.98 -28.25 8.45
N GLN A 132 23.86 -29.25 8.35
CA GLN A 132 24.63 -29.73 9.50
C GLN A 132 25.57 -28.64 10.07
N ALA A 133 26.15 -27.79 9.21
CA ALA A 133 27.01 -26.70 9.65
C ALA A 133 26.21 -25.58 10.34
N VAL A 134 25.00 -25.28 9.85
CA VAL A 134 24.05 -24.34 10.49
C VAL A 134 23.69 -24.83 11.90
N GLU A 135 23.37 -26.12 12.04
CA GLU A 135 23.04 -26.73 13.33
C GLU A 135 24.25 -26.76 14.28
N THR A 136 25.43 -27.16 13.78
CA THR A 136 26.68 -27.24 14.56
C THR A 136 27.06 -25.89 15.17
N LEU A 137 26.81 -24.80 14.43
CA LEU A 137 27.06 -23.44 14.90
C LEU A 137 25.88 -22.80 15.63
N ARG A 138 24.69 -23.44 15.62
CA ARG A 138 23.44 -22.91 16.20
C ARG A 138 23.10 -21.52 15.68
N VAL A 139 23.11 -21.38 14.36
CA VAL A 139 22.82 -20.12 13.68
C VAL A 139 21.49 -20.12 12.92
N ASP A 140 20.63 -21.10 13.21
CA ASP A 140 19.29 -21.28 12.64
C ASP A 140 18.42 -20.02 12.75
N GLU A 141 18.37 -19.39 13.93
CA GLU A 141 17.63 -18.14 14.16
C GLU A 141 18.06 -17.03 13.17
N TYR A 142 19.36 -16.89 12.91
CA TYR A 142 19.88 -15.87 11.99
C TYR A 142 19.53 -16.18 10.53
N VAL A 143 19.48 -17.47 10.16
CA VAL A 143 19.01 -17.91 8.83
C VAL A 143 17.52 -17.61 8.68
N GLN A 144 16.71 -17.88 9.70
CA GLN A 144 15.28 -17.59 9.70
C GLN A 144 15.01 -16.07 9.59
N ASN A 145 15.68 -15.24 10.39
CA ASN A 145 15.53 -13.78 10.34
C ASN A 145 15.84 -13.24 8.93
N LEU A 146 16.91 -13.73 8.30
CA LEU A 146 17.26 -13.36 6.93
C LEU A 146 16.20 -13.82 5.91
N GLN A 147 15.61 -15.00 6.10
CA GLN A 147 14.54 -15.51 5.24
C GLN A 147 13.29 -14.61 5.33
N GLU A 148 12.87 -14.25 6.53
CA GLU A 148 11.69 -13.42 6.77
C GLU A 148 11.87 -12.01 6.19
N SER A 149 13.01 -11.35 6.46
CA SER A 149 13.29 -10.03 5.92
C SER A 149 13.51 -10.04 4.40
N HIS A 150 14.03 -11.13 3.84
CA HIS A 150 14.09 -11.32 2.39
C HIS A 150 12.70 -11.46 1.76
N GLN A 151 11.83 -12.30 2.31
CA GLN A 151 10.48 -12.49 1.81
C GLN A 151 9.70 -11.18 1.83
N LYS A 152 9.76 -10.42 2.93
CA LYS A 152 9.13 -9.09 3.04
C LYS A 152 9.65 -8.13 1.96
N THR A 153 10.96 -8.07 1.77
CA THR A 153 11.59 -7.22 0.75
C THR A 153 11.16 -7.61 -0.66
N TYR A 154 11.08 -8.91 -0.96
CA TYR A 154 10.71 -9.41 -2.28
C TYR A 154 9.25 -9.08 -2.62
N GLN A 155 8.33 -9.19 -1.66
CA GLN A 155 6.92 -8.81 -1.85
C GLN A 155 6.76 -7.31 -2.16
N LEU A 156 7.50 -6.45 -1.45
CA LEU A 156 7.51 -5.01 -1.71
C LEU A 156 8.11 -4.67 -3.09
N TYR A 157 9.16 -5.40 -3.50
CA TYR A 157 9.73 -5.27 -4.84
C TYR A 157 8.73 -5.62 -5.94
N LEU A 158 8.02 -6.75 -5.82
CA LEU A 158 6.98 -7.15 -6.79
C LEU A 158 5.83 -6.14 -6.85
N SER A 159 5.38 -5.65 -5.68
CA SER A 159 4.33 -4.62 -5.60
C SER A 159 4.73 -3.35 -6.35
N ARG A 160 5.99 -2.91 -6.20
CA ARG A 160 6.52 -1.75 -6.91
C ARG A 160 6.60 -1.95 -8.43
N GLN A 161 6.99 -3.14 -8.89
CA GLN A 161 7.05 -3.46 -10.33
C GLN A 161 5.64 -3.40 -10.94
N GLN A 162 4.64 -3.95 -10.27
CA GLN A 162 3.25 -3.89 -10.73
C GLN A 162 2.72 -2.46 -10.83
N GLU A 163 3.12 -1.57 -9.91
CA GLU A 163 2.71 -0.16 -9.94
C GLU A 163 3.42 0.66 -11.04
N GLU A 164 4.67 0.33 -11.37
CA GLU A 164 5.44 1.04 -12.41
C GLU A 164 4.87 0.85 -13.82
N LEU A 165 4.13 -0.25 -14.06
CA LEU A 165 3.46 -0.53 -15.32
C LEU A 165 2.23 0.36 -15.62
N VAL A 166 1.75 1.18 -14.67
CA VAL A 166 0.41 1.84 -14.72
C VAL A 166 0.49 3.38 -14.94
N LYS A 167 1.63 3.93 -15.35
CA LYS A 167 2.12 5.21 -14.78
C LYS A 167 2.03 6.54 -15.60
N SER A 168 1.10 6.76 -16.53
CA SER A 168 1.08 8.02 -17.31
C SER A 168 0.09 9.11 -16.82
N SER A 169 0.68 10.19 -16.29
CA SER A 169 0.22 11.60 -16.24
C SER A 169 -0.72 12.10 -15.12
N SER A 170 -0.29 13.19 -14.45
CA SER A 170 -0.92 14.53 -14.48
C SER A 170 -1.06 15.26 -13.12
N ASN A 171 -1.19 16.59 -13.20
CA ASN A 171 -1.18 17.61 -12.14
C ASN A 171 -2.36 17.45 -11.15
N LYS A 172 -2.09 16.73 -10.05
CA LYS A 172 -3.09 16.15 -9.13
C LYS A 172 -3.98 17.17 -8.42
N LYS A 173 -3.43 18.33 -8.06
CA LYS A 173 -4.15 19.35 -7.27
C LYS A 173 -5.21 20.03 -8.12
N GLU A 174 -4.84 20.45 -9.32
CA GLU A 174 -5.74 21.07 -10.29
C GLU A 174 -6.85 20.13 -10.73
N ILE A 175 -6.54 18.84 -10.97
CA ILE A 175 -7.55 17.82 -11.29
C ILE A 175 -8.57 17.72 -10.16
N ARG A 176 -8.12 17.65 -8.90
CA ARG A 176 -9.01 17.55 -7.74
C ARG A 176 -9.91 18.77 -7.60
N GLU A 177 -9.36 19.97 -7.69
CA GLU A 177 -10.14 21.22 -7.57
C GLU A 177 -11.17 21.34 -8.70
N THR A 178 -10.75 21.01 -9.92
CA THR A 178 -11.61 21.01 -11.10
C THR A 178 -12.75 19.99 -10.98
N MET A 179 -12.47 18.77 -10.53
CA MET A 179 -13.50 17.76 -10.31
C MET A 179 -14.48 18.16 -9.21
N ASN A 180 -14.02 18.76 -8.10
CA ASN A 180 -14.91 19.24 -7.04
C ASN A 180 -15.87 20.32 -7.55
N LYS A 181 -15.37 21.29 -8.32
CA LYS A 181 -16.20 22.33 -8.94
C LYS A 181 -17.23 21.72 -9.89
N SER A 182 -16.78 20.80 -10.76
CA SER A 182 -17.64 20.18 -11.77
C SER A 182 -18.74 19.31 -11.14
N TYR A 183 -18.42 18.55 -10.08
CA TYR A 183 -19.40 17.71 -9.38
C TYR A 183 -20.44 18.53 -8.61
N ARG A 184 -20.02 19.63 -7.97
CA ARG A 184 -20.96 20.56 -7.32
C ARG A 184 -21.91 21.19 -8.33
N LEU A 185 -21.38 21.69 -9.45
CA LEU A 185 -22.20 22.31 -10.49
C LEU A 185 -23.17 21.30 -11.11
N PHE A 186 -22.72 20.06 -11.35
CA PHE A 186 -23.59 18.98 -11.81
C PHE A 186 -24.77 18.74 -10.86
N CYS A 187 -24.50 18.58 -9.55
CA CYS A 187 -25.56 18.31 -8.58
C CYS A 187 -26.53 19.50 -8.42
N SER A 188 -26.00 20.71 -8.23
CA SER A 188 -26.82 21.90 -8.01
C SER A 188 -27.65 22.27 -9.25
N HIS A 189 -27.14 22.00 -10.46
CA HIS A 189 -27.92 22.23 -11.68
C HIS A 189 -29.04 21.19 -11.84
N LEU A 190 -28.79 19.92 -11.49
CA LEU A 190 -29.85 18.90 -11.46
C LEU A 190 -30.95 19.24 -10.46
N GLU A 191 -30.58 19.68 -9.27
CA GLU A 191 -31.53 20.15 -8.24
C GLU A 191 -32.39 21.30 -8.76
N ASN A 192 -31.75 22.34 -9.32
CA ASN A 192 -32.47 23.47 -9.92
C ASN A 192 -33.45 23.01 -11.03
N LEU A 193 -33.05 22.12 -11.93
CA LEU A 193 -33.91 21.66 -13.02
C LEU A 193 -35.20 21.00 -12.50
N VAL A 194 -35.14 20.29 -11.37
CA VAL A 194 -36.30 19.65 -10.74
C VAL A 194 -37.10 20.65 -9.90
N ASP A 195 -36.44 21.58 -9.20
CA ASP A 195 -37.11 22.59 -8.36
C ASP A 195 -37.96 23.58 -9.19
N TYR A 196 -37.54 23.89 -10.42
CA TYR A 196 -38.26 24.79 -11.32
C TYR A 196 -39.25 24.08 -12.25
N ASP A 197 -39.16 22.74 -12.38
CA ASP A 197 -40.03 21.91 -13.21
C ASP A 197 -40.08 20.47 -12.67
N GLU A 198 -41.08 20.16 -11.85
CA GLU A 198 -41.21 18.85 -11.19
C GLU A 198 -41.39 17.68 -12.19
N ASP A 199 -41.98 17.97 -13.36
CA ASP A 199 -42.23 17.01 -14.45
C ASP A 199 -41.04 16.86 -15.42
N THR A 200 -39.90 17.46 -15.08
CA THR A 200 -38.71 17.41 -15.92
C THR A 200 -38.22 15.98 -16.16
N SER A 201 -37.68 15.75 -17.35
CA SER A 201 -37.02 14.48 -17.69
C SER A 201 -35.81 14.13 -16.80
N TYR A 202 -35.35 15.08 -15.98
CA TYR A 202 -34.22 14.95 -15.06
C TYR A 202 -34.58 14.40 -13.67
N SER A 203 -35.86 14.26 -13.32
CA SER A 203 -36.30 13.87 -11.97
C SER A 203 -35.77 12.49 -11.53
N SER A 204 -35.69 11.53 -12.46
CA SER A 204 -35.13 10.20 -12.18
C SER A 204 -33.62 10.25 -11.93
N LEU A 205 -32.88 11.06 -12.70
CA LEU A 205 -31.45 11.25 -12.54
C LEU A 205 -31.12 11.95 -11.22
N TYR A 206 -31.87 13.00 -10.88
CA TYR A 206 -31.72 13.70 -9.60
C TYR A 206 -31.98 12.76 -8.41
N THR A 207 -33.08 12.00 -8.44
CA THR A 207 -33.45 11.05 -7.38
C THR A 207 -32.34 10.00 -7.16
N LEU A 208 -31.76 9.49 -8.24
CA LEU A 208 -30.65 8.54 -8.16
C LEU A 208 -29.40 9.18 -7.53
N VAL A 209 -29.03 10.38 -7.95
CA VAL A 209 -27.86 11.10 -7.42
C VAL A 209 -28.03 11.39 -5.93
N GLU A 210 -29.21 11.85 -5.50
CA GLU A 210 -29.50 12.08 -4.08
C GLU A 210 -29.46 10.78 -3.26
N LYS A 211 -30.01 9.69 -3.81
CA LYS A 211 -29.91 8.37 -3.19
C LYS A 211 -28.46 7.94 -3.01
N VAL A 212 -27.61 8.07 -4.03
CA VAL A 212 -26.17 7.75 -3.94
C VAL A 212 -25.48 8.63 -2.89
N LYS A 213 -25.76 9.94 -2.84
CA LYS A 213 -25.20 10.85 -1.83
C LYS A 213 -25.58 10.43 -0.42
N LYS A 214 -26.85 10.07 -0.20
CA LYS A 214 -27.36 9.60 1.09
C LYS A 214 -26.71 8.29 1.51
N ASP A 215 -26.76 7.28 0.64
CA ASP A 215 -26.18 5.96 0.88
C ASP A 215 -24.68 6.09 1.22
N PHE A 216 -23.96 6.93 0.48
CA PHE A 216 -22.54 7.20 0.71
C PHE A 216 -22.28 7.91 2.05
N ALA A 217 -23.09 8.91 2.41
CA ALA A 217 -22.97 9.59 3.69
C ALA A 217 -23.15 8.63 4.88
N GLU A 218 -24.11 7.71 4.80
CA GLU A 218 -24.30 6.66 5.81
C GLU A 218 -23.08 5.75 5.94
N VAL A 219 -22.50 5.32 4.82
CA VAL A 219 -21.27 4.52 4.79
C VAL A 219 -20.12 5.25 5.50
N LEU A 220 -19.94 6.55 5.24
CA LEU A 220 -18.91 7.34 5.91
C LEU A 220 -19.13 7.44 7.42
N GLN A 221 -20.37 7.61 7.87
CA GLN A 221 -20.68 7.65 9.31
C GLN A 221 -20.36 6.31 9.99
N ARG A 222 -20.71 5.19 9.36
CA ARG A 222 -20.37 3.85 9.85
C ARG A 222 -18.86 3.64 9.93
N ARG A 223 -18.09 4.03 8.90
CA ARG A 223 -16.61 3.97 8.91
C ARG A 223 -16.01 4.80 10.04
N LYS A 224 -16.51 6.02 10.28
CA LYS A 224 -16.06 6.88 11.39
C LYS A 224 -16.36 6.27 12.76
N ALA A 225 -17.55 5.70 12.95
CA ALA A 225 -17.94 5.04 14.20
C ALA A 225 -17.05 3.81 14.49
N GLN A 226 -16.74 3.01 13.48
CA GLN A 226 -15.83 1.86 13.61
C GLN A 226 -14.39 2.29 13.92
N ALA A 227 -13.90 3.38 13.30
CA ALA A 227 -12.57 3.90 13.58
C ALA A 227 -12.43 4.42 15.02
N LYS A 228 -13.48 5.02 15.60
CA LYS A 228 -13.51 5.44 17.01
C LYS A 228 -13.48 4.26 17.97
N ARG A 229 -14.19 3.17 17.66
CA ARG A 229 -14.21 1.94 18.48
C ARG A 229 -12.87 1.19 18.52
N LYS A 230 -11.99 1.40 17.53
CA LYS A 230 -10.67 0.75 17.42
C LYS A 230 -9.52 1.51 18.09
N LYS A 231 -9.73 2.74 18.58
CA LYS A 231 -8.72 3.44 19.40
C LYS A 231 -8.88 2.99 20.87
N PRO A 232 -7.88 2.38 21.51
CA PRO A 232 -7.98 2.03 22.93
C PRO A 232 -8.09 3.30 23.77
N ILE A 233 -8.90 3.24 24.82
CA ILE A 233 -8.95 4.24 25.88
C ILE A 233 -7.67 4.07 26.72
N GLN A 234 -6.72 4.97 26.54
CA GLN A 234 -5.66 5.34 27.50
C GLN A 234 -5.74 6.87 27.52
N SER A 235 -5.98 7.60 28.61
CA SER A 235 -5.55 7.44 29.99
C SER A 235 -6.44 8.33 30.89
N GLU A 236 -7.11 7.75 31.89
CA GLU A 236 -7.44 8.49 33.11
C GLU A 236 -6.30 8.20 34.09
N GLU A 237 -5.42 9.18 34.26
CA GLU A 237 -4.35 9.13 35.23
C GLU A 237 -4.97 9.45 36.60
N GLU A 238 -4.93 8.45 37.47
CA GLU A 238 -5.41 8.46 38.85
C GLU A 238 -4.59 9.48 39.66
N VAL A 239 -5.18 10.64 39.94
CA VAL A 239 -4.59 11.64 40.86
C VAL A 239 -4.84 11.17 42.28
N VAL A 240 -3.84 10.55 42.89
CA VAL A 240 -3.80 10.25 44.33
C VAL A 240 -3.60 11.56 45.10
N PRO A 241 -4.46 11.90 46.09
CA PRO A 241 -4.27 13.10 46.90
C PRO A 241 -3.15 12.91 47.93
N PRO A 242 -2.47 14.00 48.34
CA PRO A 242 -1.39 13.92 49.31
C PRO A 242 -1.94 13.63 50.72
N SER A 243 -1.29 12.70 51.42
CA SER A 243 -1.54 12.44 52.84
C SER A 243 -0.96 13.57 53.69
N ASP A 244 -1.76 14.06 54.63
CA ASP A 244 -1.35 14.97 55.72
C ASP A 244 -0.33 14.33 56.69
#